data_AF-A0ABD3U5U7-F1
#
_entry.id   AF-A0ABD3U5U7-F1
#
_cell.length_a   1.000
_cell.length_b   1.000
_cell.length_c   1.000
_cell.angle_alpha   90.00
_cell.angle_beta   90.00
_cell.angle_gamma   90.00
#
_symmetry.space_group_name_H-M   'P 1'
#
loop_
_entity.id
_entity.type
_entity.pdbx_description
1 polymer ?
#
loop_
_entity_poly.entity_id
_entity_poly.type
_entity_poly.pdbx_seq_one_letter_code
_entity_poly.pdbx_strand_id
1 'polypeptide(L)'
;MFHYAFSYNEMNFETTGFGLACHLGVLANIPSIGIGKNLHHVDGLTQSKVKHLFEAKENSSKDVFTLIGDSGSNLGAAMRSTQGQGSVKPIFISVGHRISLASAIEIVKFSCKYRVPEPIRQADIRSKDFLRKHGLI
;
A
#
# COMPACT_ATOMS: atom_id res chain seq x y z
N MET A 1 6.90 0.95 28.61
CA MET A 1 5.51 0.50 28.78
C MET A 1 4.68 1.21 27.72
N PHE A 2 4.53 0.63 26.53
CA PHE A 2 3.81 1.27 25.42
C PHE A 2 2.44 0.62 25.25
N HIS A 3 1.43 1.32 25.74
CA HIS A 3 0.01 1.11 25.43
C HIS A 3 -0.29 1.76 24.08
N TYR A 4 -0.80 1.03 23.08
CA TYR A 4 -1.49 1.62 21.92
C TYR A 4 -2.62 0.70 21.43
N ALA A 5 -3.76 1.33 21.13
CA ALA A 5 -5.02 0.74 20.71
C ALA A 5 -5.54 1.41 19.42
N PHE A 6 -6.24 0.63 18.57
CA PHE A 6 -7.06 1.00 17.38
C PHE A 6 -6.35 1.69 16.17
N SER A 7 -6.74 1.54 14.89
CA SER A 7 -8.04 1.28 14.26
C SER A 7 -7.95 0.41 12.98
N TYR A 8 -9.08 -0.21 12.61
CA TYR A 8 -9.29 -1.07 11.43
C TYR A 8 -9.44 -0.25 10.15
N ASN A 9 -8.80 -0.73 9.08
CA ASN A 9 -8.73 -0.18 7.73
C ASN A 9 -7.79 1.01 7.56
N GLU A 10 -7.02 0.93 6.48
CA GLU A 10 -6.19 1.98 5.89
C GLU A 10 -4.73 2.00 6.33
N MET A 11 -3.88 2.18 5.32
CA MET A 11 -2.44 2.02 5.41
C MET A 11 -1.86 3.36 5.87
N ASN A 12 -1.63 3.49 7.17
CA ASN A 12 -0.97 4.65 7.73
C ASN A 12 0.48 4.71 7.25
N PHE A 13 0.75 5.63 6.33
CA PHE A 13 2.04 6.31 6.34
C PHE A 13 2.05 7.19 7.59
N GLU A 14 2.35 6.61 8.74
CA GLU A 14 2.50 7.38 9.97
C GLU A 14 3.66 8.36 9.80
N THR A 15 3.48 9.59 10.28
CA THR A 15 4.47 10.69 10.26
C THR A 15 5.77 10.35 10.97
N THR A 16 5.83 9.20 11.67
CA THR A 16 7.00 8.63 12.36
C THR A 16 7.65 7.46 11.61
N GLY A 17 7.16 7.06 10.42
CA GLY A 17 7.74 5.99 9.61
C GLY A 17 7.48 4.56 10.12
N PHE A 18 6.54 4.35 11.06
CA PHE A 18 6.33 3.06 11.73
C PHE A 18 4.89 2.51 11.65
N GLY A 19 4.35 2.33 10.43
CA GLY A 19 3.00 1.81 10.25
C GLY A 19 2.82 0.32 10.63
N LEU A 20 1.57 -0.17 10.57
CA LEU A 20 1.15 -1.52 10.98
C LEU A 20 2.00 -2.66 10.39
N ALA A 21 2.36 -2.58 9.11
CA ALA A 21 3.18 -3.61 8.46
C ALA A 21 4.58 -3.69 9.10
N CYS A 22 5.18 -2.55 9.43
CA CYS A 22 6.45 -2.47 10.14
C CYS A 22 6.32 -3.04 11.56
N HIS A 23 5.30 -2.59 12.29
CA HIS A 23 5.06 -3.04 13.67
C HIS A 23 4.88 -4.57 13.76
N LEU A 24 3.99 -5.14 12.94
CA LEU A 24 3.77 -6.58 12.91
C LEU A 24 5.01 -7.35 12.43
N GLY A 25 5.71 -6.84 11.42
CA GLY A 25 6.92 -7.47 10.91
C GLY A 25 8.03 -7.54 11.94
N VAL A 26 8.24 -6.46 12.70
CA VAL A 26 9.22 -6.41 13.81
C VAL A 26 8.83 -7.37 14.92
N LEU A 27 7.58 -7.33 15.39
CA LEU A 27 7.11 -8.20 16.47
C LEU A 27 7.20 -9.69 16.13
N ALA A 28 6.84 -10.06 14.90
CA ALA A 28 6.86 -11.44 14.44
C ALA A 28 8.22 -11.85 13.84
N ASN A 29 9.17 -10.93 13.67
CA ASN A 29 10.45 -11.14 13.02
C ASN A 29 10.35 -11.79 11.62
N ILE A 30 9.36 -11.37 10.83
CA ILE A 30 9.12 -11.86 9.47
C ILE A 30 9.15 -10.71 8.47
N PRO A 31 9.59 -10.95 7.21
CA PRO A 31 9.48 -9.95 6.17
C PRO A 31 8.03 -9.47 6.00
N SER A 32 7.83 -8.16 5.91
CA SER A 32 6.49 -7.57 5.75
C SER A 32 6.49 -6.41 4.76
N ILE A 33 5.38 -6.28 4.05
CA ILE A 33 5.15 -5.24 3.03
C ILE A 33 3.86 -4.51 3.41
N GLY A 34 3.91 -3.19 3.42
CA GLY A 34 2.70 -2.37 3.53
C GLY A 34 2.05 -2.24 2.15
N ILE A 35 0.73 -2.44 2.06
CA ILE A 35 -0.06 -2.17 0.85
C ILE A 35 -1.31 -1.35 1.18
N GLY A 36 -1.51 -0.24 0.48
CA GLY A 36 -2.60 0.71 0.71
C GLY A 36 -3.41 1.00 -0.55
N LYS A 37 -4.71 1.24 -0.38
CA LYS A 37 -5.64 1.59 -1.47
C LYS A 37 -5.79 3.10 -1.66
N ASN A 38 -5.45 3.88 -0.65
CA ASN A 38 -5.53 5.33 -0.56
C ASN A 38 -4.17 5.87 -0.11
N LEU A 39 -3.85 7.11 -0.48
CA LEU A 39 -2.64 7.79 -0.03
C LEU A 39 -3.05 8.84 1.00
N HIS A 40 -2.48 8.75 2.19
CA HIS A 40 -2.60 9.80 3.19
C HIS A 40 -1.64 10.94 2.88
N HIS A 41 -2.00 12.17 3.24
CA HIS A 41 -1.12 13.32 3.05
C HIS A 41 0.11 13.19 3.97
N VAL A 42 1.27 12.93 3.38
CA VAL A 42 2.51 12.67 4.13
C VAL A 42 3.67 13.30 3.40
N ASP A 43 4.45 14.10 4.11
CA ASP A 43 5.64 14.77 3.61
C ASP A 43 5.39 15.46 2.25
N GLY A 44 4.27 16.19 2.14
CA GLY A 44 3.87 16.92 0.94
C GLY A 44 3.38 16.06 -0.23
N LEU A 45 3.34 14.72 -0.10
CA LEU A 45 2.69 13.86 -1.08
C LEU A 45 1.19 13.91 -0.96
N THR A 46 0.53 14.20 -2.07
CA THR A 46 -0.93 14.21 -2.18
C THR A 46 -1.41 13.25 -3.25
N GLN A 47 -2.67 12.81 -3.14
CA GLN A 47 -3.27 11.93 -4.13
C GLN A 47 -3.37 12.62 -5.50
N SER A 48 -3.56 13.95 -5.56
CA SER A 48 -3.54 14.73 -6.80
C SER A 48 -2.16 14.75 -7.44
N LYS A 49 -1.08 14.95 -6.66
CA LYS A 49 0.31 14.91 -7.15
C LYS A 49 0.63 13.55 -7.76
N VAL A 50 0.23 12.46 -7.09
CA VAL A 50 0.40 11.10 -7.65
C VAL A 50 -0.46 10.88 -8.89
N LYS A 51 -1.71 11.35 -8.92
CA LYS A 51 -2.58 11.21 -10.09
C LYS A 51 -1.96 11.90 -11.31
N HIS A 52 -1.47 13.13 -11.15
CA HIS A 52 -0.79 13.87 -12.20
C HIS A 52 0.49 13.18 -12.69
N LEU A 53 1.26 12.52 -11.80
CA LEU A 53 2.43 11.75 -12.23
C LEU A 53 2.09 10.62 -13.21
N PHE A 54 0.94 9.98 -13.02
CA PHE A 54 0.46 8.97 -13.97
C PHE A 54 -0.22 9.57 -15.22
N GLU A 55 -0.93 10.70 -15.10
CA GLU A 55 -1.59 11.36 -16.25
C GLU A 55 -0.57 12.02 -17.21
N ALA A 56 0.44 12.70 -16.67
CA ALA A 56 1.46 13.39 -17.47
C ALA A 56 2.35 12.45 -18.29
N LYS A 57 2.26 11.14 -18.05
CA LYS A 57 3.10 10.11 -18.66
C LYS A 57 2.32 8.97 -19.29
N GLU A 58 1.11 9.22 -19.77
CA GLU A 58 0.33 8.25 -20.56
C GLU A 58 1.11 7.74 -21.80
N ASN A 59 2.16 8.45 -22.23
CA ASN A 59 3.12 8.05 -23.29
C ASN A 59 4.33 7.20 -22.81
N SER A 60 4.43 6.87 -21.52
CA SER A 60 5.52 6.08 -20.93
C SER A 60 4.94 4.86 -20.22
N SER A 61 5.39 3.66 -20.60
CA SER A 61 4.97 2.34 -20.11
C SER A 61 5.28 2.03 -18.62
N LYS A 62 5.44 3.05 -17.77
CA LYS A 62 5.82 2.85 -16.37
C LYS A 62 4.58 2.71 -15.49
N ASP A 63 4.35 1.49 -15.01
CA ASP A 63 3.25 1.15 -14.11
C ASP A 63 3.55 1.43 -12.63
N VAL A 64 4.79 1.80 -12.32
CA VAL A 64 5.28 2.01 -10.95
C VAL A 64 6.05 3.32 -10.87
N PHE A 65 5.76 4.11 -9.84
CA PHE A 65 6.44 5.37 -9.52
C PHE A 65 6.92 5.37 -8.09
N THR A 66 8.17 5.73 -7.86
CA THR A 66 8.69 5.99 -6.51
C THR A 66 8.06 7.25 -5.95
N LEU A 67 7.72 7.21 -4.66
CA LEU A 67 7.10 8.28 -3.92
C LEU A 67 8.17 8.98 -3.09
N ILE A 68 8.57 10.17 -3.55
CA ILE A 68 9.56 11.02 -2.88
C ILE A 68 8.82 12.16 -2.20
N GLY A 69 8.94 12.26 -0.89
CA GLY A 69 8.39 13.35 -0.11
C GLY A 69 9.18 14.64 -0.30
N ASP A 70 8.63 15.77 0.15
CA ASP A 70 9.25 17.09 0.02
C ASP A 70 10.56 17.18 0.81
N SER A 71 10.76 16.36 1.85
CA SER A 71 12.05 16.19 2.54
C SER A 71 13.13 15.51 1.70
N GLY A 72 12.77 14.95 0.54
CA GLY A 72 13.64 14.07 -0.27
C GLY A 72 13.62 12.61 0.15
N SER A 73 12.86 12.26 1.21
CA SER A 73 12.75 10.89 1.68
C SER A 73 11.97 10.00 0.71
N ASN A 74 12.45 8.77 0.49
CA ASN A 74 11.70 7.76 -0.24
C ASN A 74 10.69 7.10 0.68
N LEU A 75 9.42 7.35 0.43
CA LEU A 75 8.31 6.83 1.21
C LEU A 75 7.81 5.48 0.66
N GLY A 76 8.04 5.19 -0.63
CA GLY A 76 7.63 3.92 -1.21
C GLY A 76 7.35 4.02 -2.69
N ALA A 77 6.31 3.34 -3.16
CA ALA A 77 5.91 3.38 -4.55
C ALA A 77 4.39 3.40 -4.74
N ALA A 78 3.94 4.08 -5.78
CA ALA A 78 2.59 3.94 -6.32
C ALA A 78 2.63 3.02 -7.54
N MET A 79 1.73 2.05 -7.59
CA MET A 79 1.65 1.06 -8.67
C MET A 79 0.23 0.96 -9.23
N ARG A 80 0.11 0.97 -10.56
CA ARG A 80 -1.09 0.50 -11.27
C ARG A 80 -0.91 -0.98 -11.58
N SER A 81 -1.64 -1.84 -10.87
CA SER A 81 -1.40 -3.29 -10.91
C SER A 81 -2.09 -4.02 -12.05
N THR A 82 -3.04 -3.40 -12.75
CA THR A 82 -3.78 -4.01 -13.87
C THR A 82 -3.80 -3.08 -15.06
N GLN A 83 -3.42 -3.61 -16.23
CA GLN A 83 -3.60 -2.96 -17.52
C GLN A 83 -5.04 -3.14 -17.99
N GLY A 84 -5.75 -2.05 -18.26
CA GLY A 84 -7.13 -2.07 -18.74
C GLY A 84 -7.61 -0.67 -19.11
N GLN A 85 -8.54 -0.57 -20.06
CA GLN A 85 -9.12 0.68 -20.54
C GLN A 85 -9.97 1.35 -19.45
N GLY A 86 -9.32 2.12 -18.58
CA GLY A 86 -9.94 2.89 -17.51
C GLY A 86 -8.93 3.33 -16.46
N SER A 87 -9.23 4.44 -15.77
CA SER A 87 -8.39 4.97 -14.69
C SER A 87 -8.39 4.03 -13.48
N VAL A 88 -7.56 2.99 -13.51
CA VAL A 88 -7.38 2.08 -12.38
C VAL A 88 -6.65 2.85 -11.29
N LYS A 89 -7.36 3.13 -10.19
CA LYS A 89 -6.77 3.77 -9.00
C LYS A 89 -5.53 2.99 -8.55
N PRO A 90 -4.37 3.64 -8.36
CA PRO A 90 -3.16 2.94 -7.96
C PRO A 90 -3.33 2.31 -6.57
N ILE A 91 -2.42 1.39 -6.26
CA ILE A 91 -2.12 0.95 -4.91
C ILE A 91 -0.77 1.53 -4.49
N PHE A 92 -0.59 1.70 -3.19
CA PHE A 92 0.61 2.26 -2.58
C PHE A 92 1.35 1.14 -1.87
N ILE A 93 2.66 1.09 -2.03
CA ILE A 93 3.54 0.04 -1.53
C ILE A 93 4.60 0.71 -0.67
N SER A 94 4.81 0.20 0.54
CA SER A 94 5.87 0.64 1.43
C SER A 94 6.60 -0.56 2.03
N VAL A 95 7.84 -0.32 2.46
CA VAL A 95 8.60 -1.32 3.23
C VAL A 95 7.96 -1.46 4.61
N GLY A 96 7.71 -2.70 5.03
CA GLY A 96 7.35 -3.02 6.41
C GLY A 96 8.60 -3.39 7.20
N HIS A 97 9.10 -4.61 7.01
CA HIS A 97 10.23 -5.16 7.77
C HIS A 97 11.06 -6.12 6.92
N ARG A 98 12.40 -6.09 7.09
CA ARG A 98 13.37 -7.03 6.49
C ARG A 98 13.19 -7.30 4.98
N ILE A 99 12.77 -6.29 4.22
CA ILE A 99 12.64 -6.36 2.77
C ILE A 99 13.02 -5.02 2.13
N SER A 100 13.63 -5.07 0.94
CA SER A 100 13.88 -3.86 0.15
C SER A 100 12.61 -3.40 -0.55
N LEU A 101 12.51 -2.10 -0.86
CA LEU A 101 11.38 -1.58 -1.64
C LEU A 101 11.29 -2.23 -3.03
N ALA A 102 12.43 -2.49 -3.68
CA ALA A 102 12.47 -3.13 -5.00
C ALA A 102 11.87 -4.54 -4.96
N SER A 103 12.32 -5.38 -4.01
CA SER A 103 11.77 -6.73 -3.82
C SER A 103 10.29 -6.70 -3.43
N ALA A 104 9.89 -5.73 -2.60
CA ALA A 104 8.49 -5.56 -2.23
C ALA A 104 7.62 -5.29 -3.47
N ILE A 105 8.03 -4.36 -4.35
CA ILE A 105 7.32 -4.05 -5.60
C ILE A 105 7.17 -5.30 -6.48
N GLU A 106 8.24 -6.08 -6.65
CA GLU A 106 8.20 -7.30 -7.46
C GLU A 106 7.24 -8.35 -6.91
N ILE A 107 7.27 -8.60 -5.60
CA ILE A 107 6.35 -9.54 -4.94
C ILE A 107 4.90 -9.07 -5.11
N VAL A 108 4.64 -7.78 -4.88
CA VAL A 108 3.29 -7.22 -5.04
C VAL A 108 2.83 -7.39 -6.49
N LYS A 109 3.67 -7.03 -7.47
CA LYS A 109 3.37 -7.20 -8.90
C LYS A 109 3.05 -8.65 -9.25
N PHE A 110 3.84 -9.60 -8.78
CA PHE A 110 3.62 -11.02 -9.01
C PHE A 110 2.31 -11.52 -8.40
N SER A 111 1.95 -11.00 -7.23
CA SER A 111 0.73 -11.39 -6.51
C SER A 111 -0.56 -10.69 -7.00
N CYS A 112 -0.46 -9.74 -7.92
CA CYS A 112 -1.58 -8.98 -8.45
C CYS A 112 -2.22 -9.68 -9.67
N LYS A 113 -3.34 -10.38 -9.45
CA LYS A 113 -4.26 -10.79 -10.54
C LYS A 113 -5.32 -9.71 -10.84
N TYR A 114 -5.58 -8.86 -9.87
CA TYR A 114 -6.54 -7.74 -9.93
C TYR A 114 -5.88 -6.45 -9.38
N ARG A 115 -6.68 -5.40 -9.12
CA ARG A 115 -6.20 -4.17 -8.48
C ARG A 115 -5.44 -4.43 -7.16
N VAL A 116 -5.97 -5.32 -6.33
CA VAL A 116 -5.43 -5.63 -5.00
C VAL A 116 -4.72 -6.99 -5.06
N PRO A 117 -3.51 -7.13 -4.47
CA PRO A 117 -2.81 -8.40 -4.33
C PRO A 117 -3.71 -9.53 -3.83
N GLU A 118 -3.56 -10.71 -4.41
CA GLU A 118 -4.40 -11.87 -4.11
C GLU A 118 -4.42 -12.23 -2.60
N PRO A 119 -3.29 -12.20 -1.85
CA PRO A 119 -3.32 -12.45 -0.41
C PRO A 119 -4.21 -11.48 0.37
N ILE A 120 -4.14 -10.18 0.05
CA ILE A 120 -4.95 -9.14 0.69
C ILE A 120 -6.41 -9.25 0.28
N ARG A 121 -6.67 -9.50 -1.00
CA ARG A 121 -8.03 -9.68 -1.52
C ARG A 121 -8.74 -10.83 -0.82
N GLN A 122 -8.05 -11.95 -0.63
CA GLN A 122 -8.57 -13.12 0.07
C GLN A 122 -8.81 -12.84 1.56
N ALA A 123 -7.92 -12.10 2.22
CA ALA A 123 -8.12 -11.69 3.61
C ALA A 123 -9.36 -10.79 3.78
N ASP A 124 -9.54 -9.80 2.89
CA ASP A 124 -10.70 -8.89 2.90
C ASP A 124 -12.02 -9.65 2.70
N ILE A 125 -12.05 -10.60 1.76
CA ILE A 125 -13.23 -11.45 1.52
C ILE A 125 -13.58 -12.27 2.77
N ARG A 126 -12.60 -12.98 3.35
CA ARG A 126 -12.84 -13.82 4.52
C ARG A 126 -13.27 -13.03 5.76
N SER A 127 -12.69 -11.84 5.94
CA SER A 127 -13.08 -10.93 7.03
C SER A 127 -14.55 -10.51 6.89
N LYS A 128 -14.96 -10.09 5.69
CA LYS A 128 -16.37 -9.72 5.40
C LYS A 128 -17.32 -10.91 5.51
N ASP A 129 -16.91 -12.10 5.07
CA ASP A 129 -17.69 -13.33 5.23
C ASP A 129 -17.92 -13.66 6.70
N PHE A 130 -16.89 -13.50 7.52
CA PHE A 130 -16.98 -13.70 8.96
C PHE A 130 -17.98 -12.73 9.60
N LEU A 131 -17.90 -11.43 9.28
CA LEU A 131 -18.80 -10.42 9.83
C LEU A 131 -20.27 -10.68 9.44
N ARG A 132 -20.52 -11.01 8.16
CA ARG A 132 -21.87 -11.35 7.66
C ARG A 132 -22.47 -12.58 8.36
N LYS A 133 -21.67 -13.63 8.57
CA LYS A 133 -22.12 -14.86 9.24
C LYS A 133 -22.51 -14.64 10.71
N HIS A 134 -21.94 -13.63 11.36
CA HIS A 134 -22.19 -13.33 12.76
C HIS A 134 -23.09 -12.10 12.97
N GLY A 135 -23.71 -11.57 11.89
CA GLY A 135 -24.64 -10.44 11.95
C GLY A 135 -24.01 -9.13 12.44
N LEU A 136 -22.70 -8.96 12.26
CA LEU A 136 -21.97 -7.75 12.65
C LEU A 136 -21.98 -6.68 11.55
N ILE A 137 -22.35 -7.08 10.33
CA ILE A 137 -22.67 -6.25 9.16
C ILE A 137 -23.73 -6.93 8.29
#